data_AF-A0A923U1F9-F1
#
_entry.id   AF-A0A923U1F9-F1
#
_cell.length_a   1.000
_cell.length_b   1.000
_cell.length_c   1.000
_cell.angle_alpha   90.00
_cell.angle_beta   90.00
_cell.angle_gamma   90.00
#
_symmetry.space_group_name_H-M   'P 1'
#
loop_
_entity.id
_entity.type
_entity.pdbx_description
1 polymer ?
#
loop_
_entity_poly.entity_id
_entity_poly.type
_entity_poly.pdbx_seq_one_letter_code
_entity_poly.pdbx_strand_id
1 'polypeptide(L)'
;MAMELDHEKWIPLVEFSVQKGISLSTLRRYIKVNKIPWKLVEGRYLVMDDGTFTSPRNHDPKSNSAPISADVETRLKSLEQALGMANEEISELKMLVAFYEEKWAQNSKK
;
A
#
# COMPACT_ATOMS: atom_id res chain seq x y z
N MET A 1 8.13 -35.24 -13.44
CA MET A 1 9.33 -34.81 -14.17
C MET A 1 9.15 -33.31 -14.44
N ALA A 2 9.98 -32.49 -13.80
CA ALA A 2 10.17 -31.03 -13.92
C ALA A 2 8.93 -30.11 -13.90
N MET A 3 8.75 -29.43 -12.75
CA MET A 3 8.18 -28.09 -12.67
C MET A 3 9.19 -27.11 -13.29
N GLU A 4 8.86 -26.47 -14.42
CA GLU A 4 9.58 -25.27 -14.87
C GLU A 4 8.56 -24.14 -15.03
N LEU A 5 8.38 -23.38 -13.94
CA LEU A 5 7.84 -22.03 -13.99
C LEU A 5 8.97 -21.10 -14.40
N ASP A 6 9.42 -21.24 -15.64
CA ASP A 6 10.44 -20.38 -16.23
C ASP A 6 9.82 -19.05 -16.65
N HIS A 7 9.55 -18.19 -15.68
CA HIS A 7 9.23 -16.79 -15.95
C HIS A 7 10.23 -15.82 -15.31
N GLU A 8 11.47 -16.25 -15.08
CA GLU A 8 12.59 -15.33 -14.88
C GLU A 8 12.98 -14.70 -16.23
N LYS A 9 12.10 -13.87 -16.78
CA LYS A 9 12.35 -13.19 -18.05
C LYS A 9 13.15 -11.93 -17.77
N TRP A 10 14.41 -11.93 -18.19
CA TRP A 10 15.24 -10.73 -18.23
C TRP A 10 14.88 -9.90 -19.44
N ILE A 11 14.27 -8.74 -19.22
CA ILE A 11 13.74 -7.87 -20.26
C ILE A 11 14.57 -6.59 -20.34
N PRO A 12 14.88 -6.07 -21.53
CA PRO A 12 15.53 -4.77 -21.66
C PRO A 12 14.76 -3.67 -20.93
N LEU A 13 15.46 -2.73 -20.30
CA LEU A 13 14.88 -1.63 -19.53
C LEU A 13 13.79 -0.85 -20.29
N VAL A 14 13.96 -0.70 -21.61
CA VAL A 14 13.01 -0.02 -22.50
C VAL A 14 11.73 -0.84 -22.69
N GLU A 15 11.84 -2.13 -22.90
CA GLU A 15 10.68 -3.01 -23.05
C GLU A 15 9.93 -3.14 -21.72
N PHE A 16 10.65 -3.24 -20.60
CA PHE A 16 10.07 -3.22 -19.26
C PHE A 16 9.32 -1.91 -18.96
N SER A 17 9.85 -0.78 -19.42
CA SER A 17 9.20 0.54 -19.33
C SER A 17 7.85 0.57 -20.04
N VAL A 18 7.78 0.03 -21.26
CA VAL A 18 6.54 -0.04 -22.05
C VAL A 18 5.55 -1.02 -21.42
N GLN A 19 6.02 -2.22 -21.04
CA GLN A 19 5.16 -3.29 -20.50
C GLN A 19 4.50 -2.90 -19.16
N LYS A 20 5.23 -2.20 -18.28
CA LYS A 20 4.72 -1.80 -16.96
C LYS A 20 4.21 -0.35 -16.90
N GLY A 21 4.35 0.43 -17.98
CA GLY A 21 3.92 1.83 -18.04
C GLY A 21 4.72 2.76 -17.12
N ILE A 22 6.01 2.49 -16.91
CA ILE A 22 6.88 3.24 -15.99
C ILE A 22 7.93 3.99 -16.79
N SER A 23 8.15 5.26 -16.50
CA SER A 23 9.18 6.02 -17.20
C SER A 23 10.59 5.47 -16.95
N LEU A 24 11.46 5.58 -17.96
CA LEU A 24 12.87 5.18 -17.86
C LEU A 24 13.59 5.87 -16.70
N SER A 25 13.27 7.14 -16.43
CA SER A 25 13.86 7.90 -15.32
C SER A 25 13.51 7.28 -13.97
N THR A 26 12.26 6.84 -13.80
CA THR A 26 11.82 6.14 -12.59
C THR A 26 12.49 4.78 -12.46
N LEU A 27 12.60 4.00 -13.54
CA LEU A 27 13.32 2.73 -13.53
C LEU A 27 14.81 2.89 -13.22
N ARG A 28 15.49 3.90 -13.80
CA ARG A 28 16.89 4.24 -13.47
C ARG A 28 17.04 4.60 -11.99
N ARG A 29 16.07 5.32 -11.41
CA ARG A 29 16.06 5.62 -9.97
C ARG A 29 15.95 4.35 -9.15
N TYR A 30 15.07 3.42 -9.53
CA TYR A 30 14.90 2.13 -8.85
C TYR A 30 16.13 1.24 -8.94
N ILE A 31 16.81 1.22 -10.09
CA ILE A 31 18.13 0.59 -10.24
C ILE A 31 19.13 1.21 -9.26
N LYS A 32 19.20 2.55 -9.19
CA LYS A 32 20.14 3.25 -8.30
C LYS A 32 19.92 2.94 -6.82
N VAL A 33 18.68 2.71 -6.39
CA VAL A 33 18.35 2.36 -5.00
C VAL A 33 18.19 0.85 -4.76
N ASN A 34 18.57 0.00 -5.72
CA ASN A 34 18.43 -1.46 -5.67
C ASN A 34 17.02 -1.95 -5.29
N LYS A 35 15.99 -1.24 -5.75
CA LYS A 35 14.58 -1.60 -5.52
C LYS A 35 14.09 -2.71 -6.47
N ILE A 36 14.79 -2.94 -7.57
CA ILE A 36 14.49 -3.97 -8.56
C ILE A 36 15.74 -4.78 -8.89
N PRO A 37 15.62 -6.09 -9.16
CA PRO A 37 16.73 -6.88 -9.69
C PRO A 37 17.09 -6.41 -11.10
N TRP A 38 18.37 -6.10 -11.32
CA TRP A 38 18.88 -5.63 -12.60
C TRP A 38 20.24 -6.24 -12.92
N LYS A 39 20.56 -6.32 -14.21
CA LYS A 39 21.91 -6.69 -14.69
C LYS A 39 22.31 -5.84 -15.89
N LEU A 40 23.61 -5.63 -16.06
CA LEU A 40 24.18 -4.94 -17.21
C LEU A 40 24.83 -5.99 -18.13
N VAL A 41 24.31 -6.14 -19.35
CA VAL A 41 24.85 -7.06 -20.36
C VAL A 41 25.10 -6.26 -21.63
N GLU A 42 26.34 -6.26 -22.13
CA GLU A 42 26.74 -5.55 -23.36
C GLU A 42 26.34 -4.05 -23.36
N GLY A 43 26.46 -3.38 -22.20
CA GLY A 43 26.07 -1.98 -22.05
C GLY A 43 24.57 -1.72 -21.99
N ARG A 44 23.73 -2.76 -21.97
CA ARG A 44 22.28 -2.69 -21.87
C ARG A 44 21.80 -3.14 -20.49
N TYR A 45 20.93 -2.33 -19.88
CA TYR A 45 20.27 -2.69 -18.63
C TYR A 45 19.12 -3.66 -18.89
N LEU A 46 19.13 -4.79 -18.20
CA LEU A 46 18.06 -5.77 -18.16
C LEU A 46 17.45 -5.80 -16.76
N VAL A 47 16.13 -5.93 -16.70
CA VAL A 47 15.34 -6.02 -15.47
C VAL A 47 14.65 -7.37 -15.46
N MET A 48 14.61 -8.01 -14.29
CA MET A 48 13.88 -9.26 -14.11
C MET A 48 12.39 -8.97 -13.94
N ASP A 49 11.54 -9.56 -14.79
CA ASP A 49 10.09 -9.53 -14.65
C ASP A 49 9.62 -10.83 -14.00
N ASP A 50 9.61 -10.86 -12.67
CA ASP A 50 9.11 -11.96 -11.85
C ASP A 50 7.59 -11.86 -11.58
N GLY A 51 6.92 -10.87 -12.17
CA GLY A 51 5.51 -10.56 -11.94
C GLY A 51 5.21 -9.93 -10.57
N THR A 52 6.18 -9.87 -9.64
CA THR A 52 5.99 -9.28 -8.30
C THR A 52 6.11 -7.76 -8.32
N PHE A 53 6.81 -7.23 -9.31
CA PHE A 53 7.00 -5.80 -9.45
C PHE A 53 5.70 -5.11 -9.91
N THR A 54 4.94 -4.63 -8.92
CA THR A 54 3.82 -3.71 -9.13
C THR A 54 4.35 -2.29 -9.10
N SER A 55 4.18 -1.56 -10.20
CA SER A 55 4.44 -0.12 -10.19
C SER A 55 3.54 0.52 -9.13
N PRO A 56 4.04 1.45 -8.29
CA PRO A 56 3.13 2.35 -7.60
C PRO A 56 2.34 3.06 -8.69
N ARG A 57 1.05 2.73 -8.80
CA ARG A 57 0.11 3.31 -9.77
C ARG A 57 0.34 4.82 -9.80
N ASN A 58 0.88 5.34 -10.91
CA ASN A 58 0.64 6.73 -11.24
C ASN A 58 -0.89 6.86 -11.28
N HIS A 59 -1.41 7.80 -10.51
CA HIS A 59 -2.84 8.01 -10.32
C HIS A 59 -3.44 8.58 -11.62
N ASP A 60 -3.55 7.75 -12.65
CA ASP A 60 -4.24 8.05 -13.89
C ASP A 60 -5.75 7.82 -13.66
N PRO A 61 -6.59 8.86 -13.65
CA PRO A 61 -8.00 8.76 -13.26
C PRO A 61 -8.88 8.08 -14.32
N LYS A 62 -8.32 7.48 -15.37
CA LYS A 62 -9.06 6.95 -16.53
C LYS A 62 -8.83 5.47 -16.87
N SER A 63 -8.12 4.71 -16.06
CA SER A 63 -8.02 3.26 -16.28
C SER A 63 -9.11 2.52 -15.50
N ASN A 64 -10.20 2.22 -16.19
CA ASN A 64 -11.31 1.36 -15.77
C ASN A 64 -10.85 0.20 -14.88
N SER A 65 -11.29 0.17 -13.62
CA SER A 65 -11.11 -0.97 -12.73
C SER A 65 -12.43 -1.38 -12.08
N ALA A 66 -13.11 -2.34 -12.69
CA ALA A 66 -13.78 -3.41 -11.91
C ALA A 66 -12.71 -4.47 -11.59
N PRO A 67 -12.74 -5.25 -10.48
CA PRO A 67 -13.68 -5.33 -9.36
C PRO A 67 -13.07 -4.87 -8.00
N ILE A 68 -11.94 -4.15 -8.03
CA ILE A 68 -11.24 -3.68 -6.81
C ILE A 68 -12.09 -2.64 -6.04
N SER A 69 -12.98 -1.92 -6.72
CA SER A 69 -13.83 -0.91 -6.10
C SER A 69 -14.75 -1.48 -5.01
N ALA A 70 -15.31 -2.68 -5.22
CA ALA A 70 -16.21 -3.29 -4.26
C ALA A 70 -15.50 -3.71 -2.96
N ASP A 71 -14.28 -4.26 -3.06
CA ASP A 71 -13.46 -4.65 -1.90
C ASP A 71 -12.94 -3.42 -1.12
N VAL A 72 -12.60 -2.35 -1.84
CA VAL A 72 -12.21 -1.08 -1.22
C VAL A 72 -13.38 -0.43 -0.50
N GLU A 73 -14.58 -0.44 -1.11
CA GLU A 73 -15.79 0.14 -0.53
C GLU A 73 -16.27 -0.63 0.70
N THR A 74 -16.24 -1.96 0.68
CA THR A 74 -16.56 -2.79 1.86
C THR A 74 -15.56 -2.55 2.99
N ARG A 75 -14.27 -2.43 2.67
CA ARG A 75 -13.22 -2.12 3.65
C ARG A 75 -13.35 -0.71 4.21
N LEU A 76 -13.75 0.26 3.38
CA LEU A 76 -14.00 1.62 3.83
C LEU A 76 -15.16 1.65 4.83
N LYS A 77 -16.27 0.99 4.48
CA LYS A 77 -17.46 0.92 5.34
C LYS A 77 -17.18 0.22 6.67
N SER A 78 -16.39 -0.86 6.67
CA SER A 78 -16.02 -1.55 7.91
C SER A 78 -15.09 -0.70 8.79
N LEU A 79 -14.18 0.06 8.19
CA LEU A 79 -13.34 1.02 8.90
C LEU A 79 -14.17 2.15 9.52
N GLU A 80 -15.11 2.73 8.77
CA GLU A 80 -15.99 3.78 9.26
C GLU A 80 -16.83 3.29 10.44
N GLN A 81 -17.35 2.06 10.37
CA GLN A 81 -18.09 1.45 11.47
C GLN A 81 -17.21 1.24 12.70
N ALA A 82 -15.98 0.72 12.52
CA ALA A 82 -15.03 0.53 13.62
C ALA A 82 -14.65 1.87 14.29
N LEU A 83 -14.50 2.92 13.49
CA LEU A 83 -14.21 4.27 13.98
C LEU A 83 -15.40 4.82 14.80
N GLY A 84 -16.63 4.60 14.33
CA GLY A 84 -17.85 4.96 15.06
C GLY A 84 -17.91 4.30 16.44
N MET A 85 -17.75 2.97 16.50
CA MET A 85 -17.77 2.21 17.76
C MET A 85 -16.66 2.67 18.72
N ALA A 86 -15.45 2.89 18.22
CA ALA A 86 -14.33 3.38 19.04
C ALA A 86 -14.60 4.79 19.60
N ASN A 87 -15.25 5.67 18.84
CA ASN A 87 -15.62 7.00 19.31
C ASN A 87 -16.70 6.94 20.40
N GLU A 88 -17.68 6.05 20.28
CA GLU A 88 -18.69 5.83 21.32
C GLU A 88 -18.05 5.32 22.61
N GLU A 89 -17.18 4.31 22.54
CA GLU A 89 -16.43 3.80 23.69
C GLU A 89 -15.58 4.89 24.35
N ILE A 90 -14.87 5.71 23.56
CA ILE A 90 -14.11 6.86 24.07
C ILE A 90 -15.04 7.85 24.78
N SER A 91 -16.24 8.10 24.25
CA SER A 91 -17.21 9.03 24.86
C SER A 91 -17.70 8.52 26.22
N GLU A 92 -18.02 7.23 26.32
CA GLU A 92 -18.43 6.59 27.57
C GLU A 92 -17.31 6.62 28.62
N LEU A 93 -16.08 6.27 28.22
CA LEU A 93 -14.93 6.30 29.12
C LEU A 93 -14.63 7.72 29.61
N LYS A 94 -14.72 8.73 28.73
CA LYS A 94 -14.56 10.13 29.14
C LYS A 94 -15.61 10.58 30.13
N MET A 95 -16.87 10.16 29.95
CA MET A 95 -17.95 10.46 30.90
C MET A 95 -17.69 9.82 32.27
N LEU A 96 -17.24 8.56 32.28
CA LEU A 96 -16.91 7.85 33.51
C LEU A 96 -15.73 8.52 34.24
N VAL A 97 -14.68 8.91 33.51
CA VAL A 97 -13.54 9.63 34.07
C VAL A 97 -14.00 10.95 34.69
N ALA A 98 -14.80 11.75 33.97
CA ALA A 98 -15.31 13.02 34.49
C ALA A 98 -16.11 12.84 35.80
N PHE A 99 -16.93 11.79 35.89
CA PHE A 99 -17.66 11.46 37.10
C PHE A 99 -16.72 11.14 38.28
N TYR A 100 -15.68 10.34 38.06
CA TYR A 100 -14.72 10.00 39.10
C TYR A 100 -13.85 11.19 39.52
N GLU A 101 -13.44 12.03 38.57
CA GLU A 101 -12.70 13.27 38.85
C GLU A 101 -13.53 14.21 39.73
N GLU A 102 -14.83 14.36 39.46
CA GLU A 102 -15.73 15.15 40.29
C GLU A 102 -15.87 14.56 41.71
N LYS A 103 -16.10 13.24 41.81
CA LYS A 103 -16.19 12.55 43.11
C LYS A 103 -14.91 12.71 43.93
N TRP A 104 -13.75 12.59 43.29
CA TRP A 104 -12.46 12.77 43.93
C TRP A 104 -12.28 14.21 44.44
N ALA A 105 -12.62 15.20 43.60
CA ALA A 105 -12.53 16.61 43.98
C ALA A 105 -13.47 16.98 45.14
N GLN A 106 -14.66 16.37 45.21
CA GLN A 106 -15.59 16.57 46.33
C GLN A 106 -15.10 15.91 47.62
N ASN A 107 -14.49 14.72 47.53
CA ASN A 107 -13.97 14.00 48.69
C ASN A 107 -12.70 14.64 49.26
N SER A 108 -11.87 15.28 48.42
CA SER A 108 -10.68 16.04 48.84
C SER A 108 -11.01 17.37 49.54
N LYS A 109 -12.26 17.84 49.49
CA LYS A 109 -12.70 19.11 50.11
C LYS A 109 -13.38 18.92 51.49
N LYS A 110 -13.58 17.67 51.93
CA LYS A 110 -14.04 17.33 53.29
C LYS A 110 -12.84 16.94 54.15
#